data_AF-A0A7C9D2E2-F1
#
_entry.id   AF-A0A7C9D2E2-F1
#
_cell.length_a   1.000
_cell.length_b   1.000
_cell.length_c   1.000
_cell.angle_alpha   90.00
_cell.angle_beta   90.00
_cell.angle_gamma   90.00
#
_symmetry.space_group_name_H-M   'P 1'
#
loop_
_entity.id
_entity.type
_entity.pdbx_description
1 polymer ?
#
loop_
_entity_poly.entity_id
_entity_poly.type
_entity_poly.pdbx_seq_one_letter_code
_entity_poly.pdbx_strand_id
1 'polypeptide(L)'
;MDPAPTSVPESTFGLKERCAAVDTMSFVARVLHRSKPHLQSMLLQNNPAIVEDFFVNLVDTVPDLTEHIHRRTARLLLHIDGFIDRIANAKWEVKELGLEHNGYVDLLLEDFKHYRTRLAHGDLYKEVQEQLLDYGVEHVAVTLVEGLSRVKRCTDEGRALMSLDLQVLINGLQHIVLKDVKPKLQVVETFIKAYYLPATEYVNWARAHPEYSKNQVVGLINLVAYMKGWKRKTRLGVLEKLE
;
A
#
# COMPACT_ATOMS: atom_id res chain seq x y z
N MET A 1 -33.59 -20.70 -29.27
CA MET A 1 -33.32 -19.38 -28.65
C MET A 1 -32.25 -19.66 -27.62
N ASP A 2 -31.00 -19.67 -28.05
CA ASP A 2 -29.87 -20.00 -27.17
C ASP A 2 -29.50 -18.77 -26.34
N PRO A 3 -29.26 -18.91 -25.03
CA PRO A 3 -28.77 -17.80 -24.23
C PRO A 3 -27.31 -17.54 -24.60
N ALA A 4 -27.01 -16.28 -24.93
CA ALA A 4 -25.65 -15.81 -25.14
C ALA A 4 -24.81 -16.00 -23.86
N PRO A 5 -23.56 -16.47 -23.96
CA PRO A 5 -22.65 -16.46 -22.82
C PRO A 5 -22.16 -15.03 -22.58
N THR A 6 -22.79 -14.33 -21.64
CA THR A 6 -22.20 -13.13 -21.02
C THR A 6 -21.28 -13.56 -19.88
N SER A 7 -20.03 -13.86 -20.22
CA SER A 7 -18.92 -13.66 -19.30
C SER A 7 -17.85 -12.86 -20.04
N VAL A 8 -17.71 -11.60 -19.67
CA VAL A 8 -16.50 -10.84 -20.02
C VAL A 8 -15.33 -11.65 -19.43
N PRO A 9 -14.32 -12.04 -20.22
CA PRO A 9 -13.16 -12.71 -19.64
C PRO A 9 -12.61 -11.76 -18.58
N GLU A 10 -12.58 -12.20 -17.31
CA GLU A 10 -11.89 -11.45 -16.26
C GLU A 10 -10.50 -11.16 -16.78
N SER A 11 -10.21 -9.88 -17.05
CA SER A 11 -8.93 -9.52 -17.65
C SER A 11 -7.86 -9.86 -16.62
N THR A 12 -7.05 -10.87 -16.89
CA THR A 12 -5.91 -11.24 -16.06
C THR A 12 -4.79 -10.19 -16.12
N PHE A 13 -5.02 -9.06 -16.81
CA PHE A 13 -4.09 -7.94 -16.99
C PHE A 13 -2.68 -8.36 -17.46
N GLY A 14 -2.60 -9.47 -18.18
CA GLY A 14 -1.34 -10.06 -18.62
C GLY A 14 -0.49 -10.57 -17.45
N LEU A 15 -1.11 -11.14 -16.40
CA LEU A 15 -0.42 -11.59 -15.19
C LEU A 15 0.74 -12.54 -15.51
N LYS A 16 0.51 -13.54 -16.37
CA LYS A 16 1.53 -14.51 -16.76
C LYS A 16 2.67 -13.85 -17.53
N GLU A 17 2.34 -12.98 -18.47
CA GLU A 17 3.30 -12.26 -19.31
C GLU A 17 4.19 -11.33 -18.47
N ARG A 18 3.60 -10.64 -17.48
CA ARG A 18 4.33 -9.76 -16.55
C ARG A 18 5.28 -10.56 -15.66
N CYS A 19 4.82 -11.66 -15.07
CA CYS A 19 5.67 -12.53 -14.24
C CYS A 19 6.79 -13.16 -15.07
N ALA A 20 6.49 -13.68 -16.27
CA ALA A 20 7.51 -14.23 -17.16
C ALA A 20 8.55 -13.18 -17.61
N ALA A 21 8.12 -11.94 -17.87
CA ALA A 21 9.02 -10.85 -18.19
C ALA A 21 9.96 -10.53 -17.02
N VAL A 22 9.42 -10.43 -15.79
CA VAL A 22 10.19 -10.21 -14.57
C VAL A 22 11.21 -11.33 -14.32
N ASP A 23 10.79 -12.60 -14.46
CA ASP A 23 11.67 -13.75 -14.29
C ASP A 23 12.81 -13.76 -15.31
N THR A 24 12.49 -13.43 -16.56
CA THR A 24 13.47 -13.32 -17.65
C THR A 24 14.47 -12.21 -17.39
N MET A 25 14.01 -11.01 -17.02
CA MET A 25 14.87 -9.88 -16.70
C MET A 25 15.80 -10.20 -15.52
N SER A 26 15.24 -10.78 -14.45
CA SER A 26 16.01 -11.19 -13.28
C SER A 26 17.05 -12.27 -13.63
N PHE A 27 16.71 -13.19 -14.52
CA PHE A 27 17.65 -14.20 -15.01
C PHE A 27 18.79 -13.56 -15.80
N VAL A 28 18.49 -12.69 -16.76
CA VAL A 28 19.50 -11.98 -17.55
C VAL A 28 20.44 -11.17 -16.66
N ALA A 29 19.90 -10.45 -15.66
CA ALA A 29 20.72 -9.70 -14.70
C ALA A 29 21.68 -10.61 -13.93
N ARG A 30 21.21 -11.77 -13.43
CA ARG A 30 22.07 -12.76 -12.76
C ARG A 30 23.17 -13.30 -13.67
N VAL A 31 22.85 -13.56 -14.93
CA VAL A 31 23.84 -14.01 -15.93
C VAL A 31 24.89 -12.92 -16.14
N LEU A 32 24.48 -11.67 -16.34
CA LEU A 32 25.39 -10.53 -16.50
C LEU A 32 26.29 -10.37 -15.28
N HIS A 33 25.76 -10.47 -14.06
CA HIS A 33 26.57 -10.40 -12.84
C HIS A 33 27.65 -11.49 -12.78
N ARG A 34 27.32 -12.73 -13.14
CA ARG A 34 28.31 -13.82 -13.22
C ARG A 34 29.38 -13.56 -14.28
N SER A 35 29.01 -12.89 -15.36
CA SER A 35 29.92 -12.50 -16.43
C SER A 35 30.74 -11.24 -16.13
N LYS A 36 30.41 -10.45 -15.09
CA LYS A 36 31.07 -9.17 -14.77
C LYS A 36 32.60 -9.27 -14.71
N PRO A 37 33.23 -10.25 -14.03
CA PRO A 37 34.70 -10.32 -13.98
C PRO A 37 35.35 -10.56 -15.35
N HIS A 38 34.68 -11.35 -16.20
CA HIS A 38 35.17 -11.62 -17.55
C HIS A 38 35.05 -10.38 -18.44
N LEU A 39 33.88 -9.71 -18.41
CA LEU A 39 33.64 -8.45 -19.12
C LEU A 39 34.65 -7.37 -18.69
N GLN A 40 34.91 -7.26 -17.38
CA GLN A 40 35.96 -6.41 -16.84
C GLN A 40 37.31 -6.80 -17.46
N SER A 41 37.76 -8.05 -17.37
CA SER A 41 39.07 -8.46 -17.92
C SER A 41 39.24 -8.17 -19.42
N MET A 42 38.18 -8.26 -20.22
CA MET A 42 38.21 -8.01 -21.66
C MET A 42 38.19 -6.52 -22.01
N LEU A 43 37.46 -5.70 -21.25
CA LEU A 43 37.19 -4.29 -21.57
C LEU A 43 38.05 -3.30 -20.76
N LEU A 44 38.71 -3.77 -19.69
CA LEU A 44 39.56 -2.98 -18.78
C LEU A 44 40.69 -2.25 -19.48
N GLN A 45 41.17 -2.74 -20.65
CA GLN A 45 42.29 -2.12 -21.35
C GLN A 45 41.96 -0.71 -21.90
N ASN A 46 40.68 -0.39 -22.11
CA ASN A 46 40.28 0.85 -22.77
C ASN A 46 39.47 1.80 -21.88
N ASN A 47 38.62 1.30 -20.96
CA ASN A 47 37.86 2.17 -20.06
C ASN A 47 37.20 1.43 -18.87
N PRO A 48 37.88 1.32 -17.70
CA PRO A 48 37.35 0.60 -16.52
C PRO A 48 35.99 1.08 -16.04
N ALA A 49 35.72 2.39 -16.14
CA ALA A 49 34.51 3.01 -15.61
C ALA A 49 33.24 2.57 -16.36
N ILE A 50 33.32 2.32 -17.67
CA ILE A 50 32.15 2.00 -18.50
C ILE A 50 31.47 0.70 -18.05
N VAL A 51 32.26 -0.32 -17.71
CA VAL A 51 31.70 -1.59 -17.25
C VAL A 51 31.04 -1.39 -15.88
N GLU A 52 31.69 -0.66 -14.98
CA GLU A 52 31.12 -0.42 -13.65
C GLU A 52 29.81 0.38 -13.74
N ASP A 53 29.81 1.47 -14.52
CA ASP A 53 28.63 2.31 -14.75
C ASP A 53 27.47 1.53 -15.38
N PHE A 54 27.75 0.59 -16.30
CA PHE A 54 26.73 -0.28 -16.88
C PHE A 54 26.06 -1.16 -15.82
N PHE A 55 26.84 -1.77 -14.93
CA PHE A 55 26.27 -2.60 -13.87
C PHE A 55 25.46 -1.75 -12.88
N VAL A 56 26.06 -0.68 -12.36
CA VAL A 56 25.43 0.18 -11.35
C VAL A 56 24.14 0.82 -11.86
N ASN A 57 24.13 1.34 -13.09
CA ASN A 57 23.00 2.13 -13.59
C ASN A 57 21.94 1.31 -14.34
N LEU A 58 22.24 0.05 -14.70
CA LEU A 58 21.31 -0.78 -15.47
C LEU A 58 21.05 -2.12 -14.79
N VAL A 59 22.08 -2.94 -14.60
CA VAL A 59 21.90 -4.32 -14.10
C VAL A 59 21.41 -4.32 -12.66
N ASP A 60 22.00 -3.47 -11.82
CA ASP A 60 21.73 -3.39 -10.39
C ASP A 60 20.34 -2.78 -10.11
N THR A 61 19.71 -2.13 -11.10
CA THR A 61 18.35 -1.57 -11.01
C THR A 61 17.23 -2.59 -11.29
N VAL A 62 17.57 -3.77 -11.82
CA VAL A 62 16.58 -4.81 -12.18
C VAL A 62 15.73 -5.28 -11.00
N PRO A 63 16.24 -5.44 -9.76
CA PRO A 63 15.42 -5.76 -8.60
C PRO A 63 14.35 -4.71 -8.30
N ASP A 64 14.69 -3.42 -8.39
CA ASP A 64 13.75 -2.31 -8.13
C ASP A 64 12.64 -2.28 -9.19
N LEU A 65 13.00 -2.48 -10.46
CA LEU A 65 12.04 -2.56 -11.55
C LEU A 65 11.13 -3.80 -11.42
N THR A 66 11.69 -4.93 -11.01
CA THR A 66 10.95 -6.17 -10.71
C THR A 66 9.92 -5.93 -9.62
N GLU A 67 10.34 -5.33 -8.50
CA GLU A 67 9.44 -4.96 -7.41
C GLU A 67 8.34 -4.01 -7.90
N HIS A 68 8.69 -2.98 -8.68
CA HIS A 68 7.72 -2.02 -9.22
C HIS A 68 6.66 -2.70 -10.10
N ILE A 69 7.08 -3.62 -10.98
CA ILE A 69 6.17 -4.38 -11.86
C ILE A 69 5.24 -5.26 -11.02
N HIS A 70 5.76 -5.98 -10.01
CA HIS A 70 4.93 -6.82 -9.15
C HIS A 70 3.96 -6.00 -8.29
N ARG A 71 4.41 -4.90 -7.68
CA ARG A 71 3.55 -3.96 -6.95
C ARG A 71 2.42 -3.43 -7.84
N ARG A 72 2.74 -3.04 -9.08
CA ARG A 72 1.72 -2.56 -10.03
C ARG A 72 0.74 -3.67 -10.41
N THR A 73 1.24 -4.88 -10.65
CA THR A 73 0.42 -6.06 -10.95
C THR A 73 -0.55 -6.38 -9.81
N ALA A 74 -0.06 -6.39 -8.57
CA ALA A 74 -0.87 -6.59 -7.38
C ALA A 74 -2.00 -5.55 -7.29
N ARG A 75 -1.70 -4.26 -7.54
CA ARG A 75 -2.71 -3.19 -7.53
C ARG A 75 -3.73 -3.28 -8.66
N LEU A 76 -3.34 -3.70 -9.86
CA LEU A 76 -4.29 -3.85 -10.98
C LEU A 76 -5.26 -5.00 -10.74
N LEU A 77 -4.77 -6.08 -10.14
CA LEU A 77 -5.59 -7.23 -9.80
C LEU A 77 -6.44 -6.94 -8.57
N LEU A 78 -5.91 -6.33 -7.52
CA LEU A 78 -6.68 -5.97 -6.34
C LEU A 78 -7.57 -4.76 -6.66
N HIS A 79 -8.89 -4.95 -6.75
CA HIS A 79 -9.87 -3.92 -7.13
C HIS A 79 -10.13 -2.89 -6.03
N ILE A 80 -9.09 -2.23 -5.52
CA ILE A 80 -9.17 -1.26 -4.43
C ILE A 80 -9.56 0.16 -4.86
N ASP A 81 -9.85 0.38 -6.14
CA ASP A 81 -10.27 1.69 -6.63
C ASP A 81 -11.60 2.13 -5.99
N GLY A 82 -11.65 3.39 -5.57
CA GLY A 82 -12.83 3.96 -4.89
C GLY A 82 -12.92 3.70 -3.38
N PHE A 83 -12.12 2.80 -2.81
CA PHE A 83 -12.12 2.58 -1.34
C PHE A 83 -11.69 3.82 -0.56
N ILE A 84 -10.76 4.62 -1.11
CA ILE A 84 -10.36 5.90 -0.51
C ILE A 84 -11.59 6.76 -0.22
N ASP A 85 -12.49 6.91 -1.19
CA ASP A 85 -13.69 7.73 -1.04
C ASP A 85 -14.73 7.06 -0.13
N ARG A 86 -14.86 5.72 -0.18
CA ARG A 86 -15.74 4.98 0.75
C ARG A 86 -15.33 5.17 2.20
N ILE A 87 -14.03 5.10 2.48
CA ILE A 87 -13.46 5.30 3.83
C ILE A 87 -13.63 6.76 4.24
N ALA A 88 -13.27 7.71 3.38
CA ALA A 88 -13.37 9.14 3.70
C ALA A 88 -14.81 9.60 4.03
N ASN A 89 -15.81 8.96 3.41
CA ASN A 89 -17.23 9.27 3.57
C ASN A 89 -17.99 8.29 4.48
N ALA A 90 -17.29 7.37 5.17
CA ALA A 90 -17.92 6.50 6.15
C ALA A 90 -18.46 7.29 7.35
N LYS A 91 -19.34 6.65 8.15
CA LYS A 91 -20.02 7.31 9.27
C LYS A 91 -19.09 7.41 10.48
N TRP A 92 -18.29 8.47 10.52
CA TRP A 92 -17.33 8.71 11.61
C TRP A 92 -17.87 9.57 12.76
N GLU A 93 -19.09 10.10 12.66
CA GLU A 93 -19.76 10.88 13.73
C GLU A 93 -20.72 9.97 14.50
N VAL A 94 -20.16 9.03 15.25
CA VAL A 94 -20.91 8.04 16.03
C VAL A 94 -21.07 8.54 17.46
N LYS A 95 -22.25 8.31 18.07
CA LYS A 95 -22.53 8.71 19.46
C LYS A 95 -22.04 7.70 20.49
N GLU A 96 -22.15 6.42 20.17
CA GLU A 96 -21.77 5.30 21.03
C GLU A 96 -21.09 4.23 20.19
N LEU A 97 -19.97 3.68 20.66
CA LEU A 97 -19.28 2.62 19.97
C LEU A 97 -20.12 1.33 20.05
N GLY A 98 -20.67 0.90 18.92
CA GLY A 98 -21.31 -0.40 18.78
C GLY A 98 -20.30 -1.55 18.59
N LEU A 99 -20.81 -2.72 18.25
CA LEU A 99 -20.00 -3.90 17.91
C LEU A 99 -19.76 -4.07 16.41
N GLU A 100 -20.37 -3.21 15.59
CA GLU A 100 -20.34 -3.30 14.12
C GLU A 100 -19.22 -2.42 13.54
N HIS A 101 -18.50 -2.96 12.56
CA HIS A 101 -17.56 -2.23 11.71
C HIS A 101 -18.27 -1.59 10.51
N ASN A 102 -17.61 -0.66 9.83
CA ASN A 102 -18.13 -0.07 8.60
C ASN A 102 -18.12 -1.07 7.43
N GLY A 103 -19.17 -1.09 6.62
CA GLY A 103 -19.33 -2.06 5.53
C GLY A 103 -18.25 -2.03 4.43
N TYR A 104 -17.38 -1.01 4.35
CA TYR A 104 -16.22 -1.07 3.45
C TYR A 104 -15.23 -2.17 3.86
N VAL A 105 -15.18 -2.56 5.14
CA VAL A 105 -14.29 -3.62 5.62
C VAL A 105 -14.68 -4.96 5.00
N ASP A 106 -15.98 -5.29 4.97
CA ASP A 106 -16.47 -6.53 4.35
C ASP A 106 -16.20 -6.55 2.85
N LEU A 107 -16.49 -5.44 2.17
CA LEU A 107 -16.23 -5.30 0.73
C LEU A 107 -14.74 -5.47 0.42
N LEU A 108 -13.85 -4.89 1.23
CA LEU A 108 -12.42 -5.00 1.03
C LEU A 108 -11.93 -6.43 1.26
N LEU A 109 -12.46 -7.13 2.28
CA LEU A 109 -12.16 -8.54 2.52
C LEU A 109 -12.66 -9.44 1.38
N GLU A 110 -13.82 -9.15 0.82
CA GLU A 110 -14.37 -9.85 -0.34
C GLU A 110 -13.50 -9.65 -1.59
N ASP A 111 -13.16 -8.40 -1.93
CA ASP A 111 -12.25 -8.09 -3.05
C ASP A 111 -10.89 -8.74 -2.87
N PHE A 112 -10.38 -8.82 -1.64
CA PHE A 112 -9.12 -9.50 -1.34
C PHE A 112 -9.21 -11.02 -1.51
N LYS A 113 -10.35 -11.65 -1.17
CA LYS A 113 -10.59 -13.07 -1.46
C LYS A 113 -10.62 -13.32 -2.96
N HIS A 114 -11.31 -12.48 -3.74
CA HIS A 114 -11.32 -12.59 -5.20
C HIS A 114 -9.93 -12.38 -5.81
N TYR A 115 -9.15 -11.44 -5.26
CA TYR A 115 -7.76 -11.24 -5.63
C TYR A 115 -6.92 -12.52 -5.40
N ARG A 116 -6.99 -13.12 -4.21
CA ARG A 116 -6.30 -14.39 -3.92
C ARG A 116 -6.72 -15.50 -4.88
N THR A 117 -8.02 -15.63 -5.17
CA THR A 117 -8.53 -16.63 -6.10
C THR A 117 -7.95 -16.43 -7.50
N ARG A 118 -7.87 -15.19 -8.00
CA ARG A 118 -7.26 -14.91 -9.31
C ARG A 118 -5.77 -15.24 -9.35
N LEU A 119 -5.02 -14.99 -8.28
CA LEU A 119 -3.63 -15.41 -8.18
C LEU A 119 -3.46 -16.93 -8.23
N ALA A 120 -4.32 -17.67 -7.52
CA ALA A 120 -4.29 -19.13 -7.49
C ALA A 120 -4.59 -19.77 -8.86
N HIS A 121 -5.49 -19.16 -9.63
CA HIS A 121 -5.79 -19.59 -11.01
C HIS A 121 -4.81 -19.02 -12.05
N GLY A 122 -3.90 -18.14 -11.63
CA GLY A 122 -2.93 -17.48 -12.49
C GLY A 122 -1.78 -18.36 -12.97
N ASP A 123 -1.69 -19.63 -12.50
CA ASP A 123 -0.63 -20.58 -12.85
C ASP A 123 0.77 -20.01 -12.59
N LEU A 124 0.90 -19.36 -11.43
CA LEU A 124 2.14 -18.72 -10.97
C LEU A 124 2.85 -19.64 -9.96
N TYR A 125 4.16 -19.50 -9.86
CA TYR A 125 4.92 -20.09 -8.75
C TYR A 125 4.38 -19.59 -7.40
N LYS A 126 4.34 -20.47 -6.41
CA LYS A 126 3.75 -20.19 -5.09
C LYS A 126 4.41 -18.99 -4.43
N GLU A 127 5.71 -18.84 -4.55
CA GLU A 127 6.51 -17.74 -4.01
C GLU A 127 6.07 -16.39 -4.58
N VAL A 128 5.78 -16.35 -5.90
CA VAL A 128 5.28 -15.14 -6.58
C VAL A 128 3.85 -14.83 -6.14
N GLN A 129 3.00 -15.85 -5.98
CA GLN A 129 1.64 -15.65 -5.45
C GLN A 129 1.68 -15.05 -4.04
N GLU A 130 2.52 -15.58 -3.15
CA GLU A 130 2.68 -15.06 -1.79
C GLU A 130 3.23 -13.63 -1.78
N GLN A 131 4.21 -13.33 -2.63
CA GLN A 131 4.75 -11.97 -2.77
C GLN A 131 3.68 -10.98 -3.28
N LEU A 132 2.87 -11.37 -4.25
CA LEU A 132 1.77 -10.55 -4.75
C LEU A 132 0.68 -10.34 -3.68
N LEU A 133 0.38 -11.35 -2.86
CA LEU A 133 -0.51 -11.20 -1.70
C LEU A 133 0.06 -10.19 -0.69
N ASP A 134 1.36 -10.27 -0.39
CA ASP A 134 2.07 -9.34 0.48
C ASP A 134 1.94 -7.89 -0.03
N TYR A 135 2.18 -7.64 -1.32
CA TYR A 135 1.96 -6.31 -1.92
C TYR A 135 0.49 -5.88 -1.89
N GLY A 136 -0.45 -6.82 -2.01
CA GLY A 136 -1.87 -6.52 -1.86
C GLY A 136 -2.20 -5.92 -0.49
N VAL A 137 -1.67 -6.50 0.59
CA VAL A 137 -1.86 -5.98 1.96
C VAL A 137 -1.27 -4.57 2.10
N GLU A 138 -0.10 -4.32 1.51
CA GLU A 138 0.51 -2.97 1.53
C GLU A 138 -0.36 -1.94 0.80
N HIS A 139 -0.95 -2.30 -0.34
CA HIS A 139 -1.88 -1.42 -1.05
C HIS A 139 -3.14 -1.13 -0.25
N VAL A 140 -3.64 -2.10 0.53
CA VAL A 140 -4.73 -1.88 1.49
C VAL A 140 -4.32 -0.88 2.56
N ALA A 141 -3.13 -1.02 3.15
CA ALA A 141 -2.62 -0.10 4.15
C ALA A 141 -2.53 1.35 3.62
N VAL A 142 -1.97 1.54 2.42
CA VAL A 142 -1.89 2.84 1.75
C VAL A 142 -3.29 3.42 1.50
N THR A 143 -4.23 2.60 1.05
CA THR A 143 -5.62 2.99 0.77
C THR A 143 -6.34 3.45 2.04
N LEU A 144 -6.13 2.75 3.16
CA LEU A 144 -6.69 3.11 4.46
C LEU A 144 -6.16 4.45 4.96
N VAL A 145 -4.84 4.64 4.97
CA VAL A 145 -4.22 5.91 5.39
C VAL A 145 -4.74 7.07 4.53
N GLU A 146 -4.78 6.88 3.22
CA GLU A 146 -5.25 7.92 2.30
C GLU A 146 -6.73 8.26 2.55
N GLY A 147 -7.60 7.26 2.69
CA GLY A 147 -9.02 7.45 3.00
C GLY A 147 -9.25 8.13 4.35
N LEU A 148 -8.56 7.66 5.40
CA LEU A 148 -8.64 8.23 6.74
C LEU A 148 -8.14 9.68 6.79
N SER A 149 -7.11 10.02 6.03
CA SER A 149 -6.59 11.39 5.96
C SER A 149 -7.56 12.40 5.34
N ARG A 150 -8.54 11.91 4.56
CA ARG A 150 -9.57 12.73 3.88
C ARG A 150 -10.86 12.87 4.69
N VAL A 151 -10.95 12.24 5.87
CA VAL A 151 -12.11 12.34 6.76
C VAL A 151 -12.28 13.79 7.22
N LYS A 152 -13.49 14.31 7.06
CA LYS A 152 -13.78 15.73 7.37
C LYS A 152 -14.28 15.97 8.79
N ARG A 153 -14.92 14.95 9.38
CA ARG A 153 -15.54 15.00 10.71
C ARG A 153 -15.46 13.63 11.35
N CYS A 154 -15.18 13.60 12.65
CA CYS A 154 -15.07 12.37 13.42
C CYS A 154 -15.32 12.69 14.90
N THR A 155 -15.97 11.78 15.62
CA THR A 155 -16.12 11.82 17.08
C THR A 155 -15.05 10.98 17.77
N ASP A 156 -14.98 11.02 19.10
CA ASP A 156 -14.07 10.15 19.85
C ASP A 156 -14.41 8.68 19.65
N GLU A 157 -15.71 8.36 19.66
CA GLU A 157 -16.25 7.03 19.34
C GLU A 157 -16.00 6.66 17.89
N GLY A 158 -16.06 7.61 16.96
CA GLY A 158 -15.70 7.41 15.56
C GLY A 158 -14.24 6.97 15.36
N ARG A 159 -13.30 7.49 16.16
CA ARG A 159 -11.90 7.04 16.12
C ARG A 159 -11.71 5.66 16.73
N ALA A 160 -12.47 5.34 17.78
CA ALA A 160 -12.52 3.99 18.30
C ALA A 160 -13.07 3.02 17.23
N LEU A 161 -14.06 3.45 16.45
CA LEU A 161 -14.56 2.71 15.29
C LEU A 161 -13.50 2.53 14.18
N MET A 162 -12.67 3.53 13.87
CA MET A 162 -11.54 3.36 12.94
C MET A 162 -10.60 2.24 13.40
N SER A 163 -10.37 2.15 14.72
CA SER A 163 -9.52 1.10 15.30
C SER A 163 -10.22 -0.26 15.23
N LEU A 164 -11.53 -0.33 15.51
CA LEU A 164 -12.33 -1.55 15.37
C LEU A 164 -12.32 -2.06 13.91
N ASP A 165 -12.60 -1.19 12.94
CA ASP A 165 -12.55 -1.51 11.52
C ASP A 165 -11.20 -2.12 11.13
N LEU A 166 -10.09 -1.51 11.58
CA LEU A 166 -8.75 -2.01 11.31
C LEU A 166 -8.51 -3.39 11.95
N GLN A 167 -8.97 -3.62 13.19
CA GLN A 167 -8.82 -4.92 13.85
C GLN A 167 -9.63 -6.02 13.16
N VAL A 168 -10.87 -5.75 12.77
CA VAL A 168 -11.69 -6.68 11.99
C VAL A 168 -11.00 -7.00 10.67
N LEU A 169 -10.47 -5.98 9.99
CA LEU A 169 -9.77 -6.16 8.73
C LEU A 169 -8.48 -6.99 8.87
N ILE A 170 -7.66 -6.71 9.89
CA ILE A 170 -6.45 -7.49 10.21
C ILE A 170 -6.82 -8.96 10.40
N ASN A 171 -7.84 -9.24 11.22
CA ASN A 171 -8.27 -10.62 11.50
C ASN A 171 -8.79 -11.30 10.22
N GLY A 172 -9.61 -10.62 9.43
CA GLY A 172 -10.11 -11.14 8.17
C GLY A 172 -9.00 -11.43 7.16
N LEU A 173 -8.04 -10.51 7.00
CA LEU A 173 -6.88 -10.70 6.11
C LEU A 173 -5.96 -11.82 6.59
N GLN A 174 -5.78 -12.01 7.90
CA GLN A 174 -4.99 -13.11 8.47
C GLN A 174 -5.57 -14.50 8.13
N HIS A 175 -6.89 -14.60 7.92
CA HIS A 175 -7.50 -15.84 7.43
C HIS A 175 -7.30 -16.06 5.91
N ILE A 176 -7.03 -14.99 5.17
CA ILE A 176 -6.84 -15.04 3.72
C ILE A 176 -5.36 -15.19 3.36
N VAL A 177 -4.46 -14.52 4.07
CA VAL A 177 -3.01 -14.54 3.88
C VAL A 177 -2.38 -15.34 5.01
N LEU A 178 -1.61 -16.38 4.67
CA LEU A 178 -1.01 -17.28 5.67
C LEU A 178 0.11 -16.63 6.50
N LYS A 179 0.69 -15.53 6.01
CA LYS A 179 1.74 -14.75 6.70
C LYS A 179 1.10 -13.70 7.61
N ASP A 180 1.86 -13.25 8.61
CA ASP A 180 1.44 -12.17 9.49
C ASP A 180 1.26 -10.84 8.73
N VAL A 181 0.03 -10.34 8.70
CA VAL A 181 -0.32 -9.10 8.00
C VAL A 181 -0.13 -7.86 8.89
N LYS A 182 -0.02 -8.03 10.21
CA LYS A 182 0.04 -6.92 11.18
C LYS A 182 1.18 -5.94 10.92
N PRO A 183 2.42 -6.37 10.63
CA PRO A 183 3.52 -5.42 10.40
C PRO A 183 3.24 -4.44 9.26
N LYS A 184 2.56 -4.91 8.20
CA LYS A 184 2.21 -4.06 7.04
C LYS A 184 1.08 -3.08 7.34
N LEU A 185 0.19 -3.42 8.27
CA LEU A 185 -0.95 -2.58 8.67
C LEU A 185 -0.63 -1.67 9.86
N GLN A 186 0.54 -1.82 10.49
CA GLN A 186 1.00 -0.96 11.59
C GLN A 186 1.05 0.53 11.22
N VAL A 187 1.31 0.85 9.94
CA VAL A 187 1.25 2.23 9.43
C VAL A 187 -0.16 2.83 9.56
N VAL A 188 -1.21 2.03 9.41
CA VAL A 188 -2.59 2.50 9.59
C VAL A 188 -2.86 2.73 11.09
N GLU A 189 -2.46 1.79 11.93
CA GLU A 189 -2.63 1.91 13.38
C GLU A 189 -1.88 3.12 13.95
N THR A 190 -0.66 3.36 13.47
CA THR A 190 0.18 4.50 13.86
C THR A 190 -0.48 5.82 13.44
N PHE A 191 -1.04 5.88 12.23
CA PHE A 191 -1.82 7.03 11.78
C PHE A 191 -3.07 7.29 12.65
N ILE A 192 -3.82 6.23 13.00
CA ILE A 192 -5.00 6.36 13.88
C ILE A 192 -4.60 6.83 15.29
N LYS A 193 -3.50 6.31 15.84
CA LYS A 193 -2.98 6.75 17.15
C LYS A 193 -2.55 8.22 17.13
N ALA A 194 -2.13 8.74 15.99
CA ALA A 194 -1.70 10.12 15.86
C ALA A 194 -2.82 11.13 16.16
N TYR A 195 -4.10 10.78 15.99
CA TYR A 195 -5.23 11.64 16.38
C TYR A 195 -5.22 12.05 17.87
N TYR A 196 -4.59 11.24 18.72
CA TYR A 196 -4.53 11.47 20.16
C TYR A 196 -3.38 12.38 20.57
N LEU A 197 -2.44 12.70 19.67
CA LEU A 197 -1.30 13.56 19.97
C LEU A 197 -1.73 14.98 20.36
N PRO A 198 -0.98 15.62 21.28
CA PRO A 198 -1.14 17.03 21.57
C PRO A 198 -0.56 17.89 20.43
N ALA A 199 -1.01 19.14 20.34
CA ALA A 199 -0.66 20.05 19.24
C ALA A 199 0.86 20.26 19.06
N THR A 200 1.63 20.15 20.14
CA THR A 200 3.08 20.36 20.18
C THR A 200 3.87 19.25 19.50
N GLU A 201 3.31 18.04 19.38
CA GLU A 201 4.05 16.86 18.92
C GLU A 201 3.95 16.61 17.42
N TYR A 202 2.98 17.19 16.72
CA TYR A 202 2.73 16.87 15.30
C TYR A 202 3.92 17.15 14.38
N VAL A 203 4.71 18.19 14.66
CA VAL A 203 5.90 18.52 13.86
C VAL A 203 6.98 17.45 14.03
N ASN A 204 7.23 17.01 15.28
CA ASN A 204 8.21 15.97 15.56
C ASN A 204 7.72 14.61 15.03
N TRP A 205 6.45 14.30 15.23
CA TRP A 205 5.82 13.08 14.74
C TRP A 205 5.90 12.99 13.21
N ALA A 206 5.54 14.05 12.47
CA ALA A 206 5.63 14.06 11.02
C ALA A 206 7.05 13.83 10.50
N ARG A 207 8.08 14.34 11.20
CA ARG A 207 9.49 14.10 10.85
C ARG A 207 9.95 12.68 11.17
N ALA A 208 9.43 12.09 12.25
CA ALA A 208 9.71 10.72 12.63
C ALA A 208 9.00 9.68 11.75
N HIS A 209 7.99 10.10 10.99
CA HIS A 209 7.18 9.24 10.15
C HIS A 209 7.16 9.70 8.68
N PRO A 210 8.28 9.59 7.94
CA PRO A 210 8.40 10.01 6.55
C PRO A 210 7.55 9.17 5.58
N GLU A 211 6.98 8.04 6.03
CA GLU A 211 6.07 7.21 5.27
C GLU A 211 4.71 7.89 4.96
N TYR A 212 4.32 8.91 5.73
CA TYR A 212 3.11 9.68 5.48
C TYR A 212 3.40 10.88 4.59
N SER A 213 2.58 11.07 3.55
CA SER A 213 2.69 12.26 2.71
C SER A 213 2.31 13.53 3.47
N LYS A 214 2.86 14.67 3.03
CA LYS A 214 2.50 15.99 3.58
C LYS A 214 0.98 16.20 3.60
N ASN A 215 0.28 15.81 2.53
CA ASN A 215 -1.18 15.95 2.44
C ASN A 215 -1.91 15.10 3.49
N GLN A 216 -1.44 13.87 3.76
CA GLN A 216 -2.03 13.00 4.77
C GLN A 216 -1.87 13.59 6.18
N VAL A 217 -0.66 14.09 6.48
CA VAL A 217 -0.37 14.77 7.76
C VAL A 217 -1.20 16.05 7.93
N VAL A 218 -1.33 16.85 6.87
CA VAL A 218 -2.18 18.04 6.87
C VAL A 218 -3.65 17.69 7.09
N GLY A 219 -4.14 16.62 6.47
CA GLY A 219 -5.50 16.09 6.66
C GLY A 219 -5.76 15.70 8.11
N LEU A 220 -4.86 14.91 8.70
CA LEU A 220 -4.87 14.53 10.11
C LEU A 220 -4.94 15.75 11.04
N ILE A 221 -4.04 16.72 10.87
CA ILE A 221 -3.97 17.91 11.73
C ILE A 221 -5.23 18.77 11.59
N ASN A 222 -5.77 18.92 10.38
CA ASN A 222 -6.99 19.69 10.16
C ASN A 222 -8.18 19.06 10.88
N LEU A 223 -8.33 17.73 10.81
CA LEU A 223 -9.39 17.01 11.50
C LEU A 223 -9.22 17.12 13.02
N VAL A 224 -8.01 16.91 13.55
CA VAL A 224 -7.74 17.08 15.00
C VAL A 224 -8.01 18.50 15.48
N ALA A 225 -7.58 19.51 14.72
CA ALA A 225 -7.78 20.90 15.07
C ALA A 225 -9.27 21.27 15.13
N TYR A 226 -10.08 20.71 14.20
CA TYR A 226 -11.53 20.86 14.23
C TYR A 226 -12.13 20.20 15.47
N MET A 227 -11.83 18.92 15.71
CA MET A 227 -12.39 18.15 16.84
C MET A 227 -12.03 18.75 18.20
N LYS A 228 -10.77 19.16 18.38
CA LYS A 228 -10.26 19.73 19.63
C LYS A 228 -10.48 21.25 19.74
N GLY A 229 -11.20 21.86 18.79
CA GLY A 229 -11.51 23.30 18.82
C GLY A 229 -10.28 24.22 18.84
N TRP A 230 -9.21 23.86 18.14
CA TRP A 230 -7.98 24.65 18.12
C TRP A 230 -8.22 26.04 17.53
N LYS A 231 -7.59 27.06 18.14
CA LYS A 231 -7.55 28.40 17.57
C LYS A 231 -6.86 28.37 16.20
N ARG A 232 -7.35 29.17 15.26
CA ARG A 232 -6.79 29.29 13.90
C ARG A 232 -5.27 29.52 13.91
N LYS A 233 -4.78 30.38 14.80
CA LYS A 233 -3.33 30.67 14.96
C LYS A 233 -2.52 29.43 15.35
N THR A 234 -3.03 28.60 16.25
CA THR A 234 -2.36 27.36 16.67
C THR A 234 -2.27 26.38 15.50
N ARG A 235 -3.38 26.16 14.79
CA ARG A 235 -3.40 25.27 13.63
C ARG A 235 -2.43 25.72 12.55
N LEU A 236 -2.49 27.00 12.14
CA LEU A 236 -1.61 27.53 11.10
C LEU A 236 -0.13 27.46 11.51
N GLY A 237 0.21 27.82 12.76
CA GLY A 237 1.58 27.75 13.24
C GLY A 237 2.17 26.34 13.34
N VAL A 238 1.33 25.29 13.43
CA VAL A 238 1.79 23.90 13.29
C VAL A 238 2.02 23.55 11.82
N LEU A 239 1.07 23.91 10.94
CA LEU A 239 1.14 23.60 9.51
C LEU A 239 2.32 24.30 8.81
N GLU A 240 2.63 25.55 9.16
CA GLU A 240 3.79 26.30 8.63
C GLU A 240 5.12 25.63 8.97
N LYS A 241 5.20 24.90 10.10
CA LYS A 241 6.42 24.19 10.51
C LYS A 241 6.62 22.83 9.82
N LEU A 242 5.65 22.41 9.01
CA LEU A 242 5.71 21.22 8.16
C LEU A 242 6.16 21.56 6.72
N GLU A 243 6.38 22.84 6.41
CA GLU A 243 7.08 23.29 5.20
C GLU A 243 8.58 23.10 5.33
#